data_AF-A0A0B1TWD1-F1
#
_entry.id   AF-A0A0B1TWD1-F1
#
_cell.length_a   1.000
_cell.length_b   1.000
_cell.length_c   1.000
_cell.angle_alpha   90.00
_cell.angle_beta   90.00
_cell.angle_gamma   90.00
#
_symmetry.space_group_name_H-M   'P 1'
#
loop_
_entity.id
_entity.type
_entity.pdbx_description
1 polymer ?
#
loop_
_entity_poly.entity_id
_entity_poly.type
_entity_poly.pdbx_seq_one_letter_code
_entity_poly.pdbx_strand_id
1 'polypeptide(L)'
;MQVLRLKELSTAQVVFFASVVALDFGWGLVFKTALQVTAIHEVARLEMVVSVMLMVLVRLMLDRFGTLICFELAWGLLAAVLMPAAGGQPGFMKLIPALTQGVVFDLLFSLLLTRMPVGRAYVAILVGGILGPCAAMVVRVAMGMPWATATQVFFGISLLTSLVINGFGVYLALVVWKRISGLHIVAMLRLP
;
A
#
# COMPACT_ATOMS: atom_id res chain seq x y z
N MET A 1 -28.04 -5.10 22.75
CA MET A 1 -27.21 -4.62 21.63
C MET A 1 -26.07 -3.80 22.20
N GLN A 2 -24.88 -4.40 22.37
CA GLN A 2 -23.67 -3.65 22.69
C GLN A 2 -23.31 -2.86 21.43
N VAL A 3 -23.55 -1.55 21.47
CA VAL A 3 -23.02 -0.62 20.47
C VAL A 3 -21.51 -0.84 20.46
N LEU A 4 -20.97 -1.31 19.33
CA LEU A 4 -19.54 -1.33 19.05
C LEU A 4 -19.03 0.10 19.26
N ARG A 5 -18.52 0.42 20.46
CA ARG A 5 -17.76 1.66 20.68
C ARG A 5 -16.50 1.52 19.83
N LEU A 6 -16.57 2.03 18.61
CA LEU A 6 -15.40 2.28 17.78
C LEU A 6 -14.49 3.18 18.62
N LYS A 7 -13.39 2.61 19.10
CA LYS A 7 -12.45 3.33 19.94
C LYS A 7 -11.75 4.33 19.04
N GLU A 8 -12.02 5.61 19.29
CA GLU A 8 -11.52 6.71 18.47
C GLU A 8 -9.99 6.70 18.43
N LEU A 9 -9.42 7.12 17.30
CA LEU A 9 -7.98 7.33 17.17
C LEU A 9 -7.62 8.60 17.96
N SER A 10 -6.51 8.56 18.69
CA SER A 10 -6.00 9.76 19.34
C SER A 10 -5.54 10.79 18.29
N THR A 11 -5.54 12.07 18.64
CA THR A 11 -5.03 13.13 17.76
C THR A 11 -3.61 12.84 17.27
N ALA A 12 -2.76 12.30 18.15
CA ALA A 12 -1.39 11.90 17.79
C ALA A 12 -1.37 10.78 16.73
N GLN A 13 -2.25 9.78 16.84
CA GLN A 13 -2.36 8.71 15.84
C GLN A 13 -2.85 9.23 14.49
N VAL A 14 -3.83 10.16 14.50
CA VAL A 14 -4.35 10.78 13.27
C VAL A 14 -3.28 11.63 12.60
N VAL A 15 -2.58 12.49 13.34
CA VAL A 15 -1.50 13.33 12.81
C VAL A 15 -0.35 12.48 12.27
N PHE A 16 0.04 11.43 12.99
CA PHE A 16 1.06 10.48 12.53
C PHE A 16 0.63 9.82 11.21
N PHE A 17 -0.58 9.27 11.17
CA PHE A 17 -1.14 8.62 9.98
C PHE A 17 -1.15 9.58 8.78
N ALA A 18 -1.71 10.78 8.95
CA ALA A 18 -1.78 11.79 7.89
C ALA A 18 -0.39 12.20 7.40
N SER A 19 0.58 12.36 8.31
CA SER A 19 1.96 12.70 7.96
C SER A 19 2.61 11.63 7.10
N VAL A 20 2.40 10.34 7.41
CA VAL A 20 2.98 9.26 6.62
C VAL A 20 2.30 9.13 5.27
N VAL A 21 0.98 9.30 5.18
CA VAL A 21 0.27 9.34 3.89
C VAL A 21 0.77 10.49 3.03
N ALA A 22 0.96 11.69 3.61
CA ALA A 22 1.48 12.85 2.89
C ALA A 22 2.94 12.63 2.44
N LEU A 23 3.78 12.02 3.29
CA LEU A 23 5.15 11.65 2.96
C LEU A 23 5.19 10.66 1.80
N ASP A 24 4.37 9.62 1.84
CA ASP A 24 4.28 8.61 0.79
C ASP A 24 3.82 9.24 -0.54
N PHE A 25 2.77 10.05 -0.50
CA PHE A 25 2.27 10.73 -1.68
C PHE A 25 3.28 11.71 -2.26
N GLY A 26 3.94 12.51 -1.41
CA GLY A 26 5.00 13.43 -1.78
C GLY A 26 6.22 12.73 -2.37
N TRP A 27 6.65 11.62 -1.77
CA TRP A 27 7.69 10.76 -2.31
C TRP A 27 7.33 10.28 -3.72
N GLY A 28 6.10 9.80 -3.89
CA GLY A 28 5.57 9.39 -5.19
C GLY A 28 5.59 10.49 -6.24
N LEU A 29 5.34 11.76 -5.87
CA LEU A 29 5.45 12.90 -6.79
C LEU A 29 6.90 13.14 -7.22
N VAL A 30 7.83 13.23 -6.26
CA VAL A 30 9.25 13.54 -6.52
C VAL A 30 9.94 12.42 -7.29
N PHE A 31 9.69 11.17 -6.91
CA PHE A 31 10.37 10.04 -7.53
C PHE A 31 9.85 9.76 -8.94
N LYS A 32 8.55 9.94 -9.18
CA LYS A 32 7.99 9.82 -10.54
C LYS A 32 8.54 10.90 -11.47
N THR A 33 8.64 12.15 -11.03
CA THR A 33 9.24 13.21 -11.85
C THR A 33 10.73 12.96 -12.11
N ALA A 34 11.47 12.43 -11.13
CA ALA A 34 12.86 12.03 -11.33
C ALA A 34 13.01 10.85 -12.31
N LEU A 35 12.15 9.82 -12.21
CA LEU A 35 12.20 8.62 -13.07
C LEU A 35 11.57 8.81 -14.45
N GLN A 36 10.78 9.86 -14.67
CA GLN A 36 10.27 10.22 -16.00
C GLN A 36 11.41 10.42 -17.01
N VAL A 37 12.58 10.88 -16.54
CA VAL A 37 13.76 11.12 -17.39
C VAL A 37 14.35 9.81 -17.94
N THR A 38 14.14 8.67 -17.26
CA THR A 38 14.77 7.39 -17.61
C THR A 38 13.84 6.39 -18.27
N ALA A 39 12.54 6.69 -18.43
CA ALA A 39 11.49 5.79 -18.94
C ALA A 39 11.30 4.46 -18.17
N ILE A 40 12.11 4.19 -17.14
CA ILE A 40 12.04 2.99 -16.30
C ILE A 40 10.75 2.97 -15.45
N HIS A 41 10.12 4.13 -15.24
CA HIS A 41 8.88 4.30 -14.47
C HIS A 41 7.73 3.39 -14.94
N GLU A 42 7.60 3.12 -16.24
CA GLU A 42 6.48 2.32 -16.76
C GLU A 42 6.63 0.82 -16.50
N VAL A 43 7.85 0.33 -16.31
CA VAL A 43 8.16 -1.11 -16.23
C VAL A 43 8.48 -1.54 -14.80
N ALA A 44 9.17 -0.70 -14.03
CA ALA A 44 9.53 -0.99 -12.65
C ALA A 44 9.16 0.20 -11.76
N ARG A 45 8.05 0.07 -11.03
CA ARG A 45 7.56 1.08 -10.07
C ARG A 45 8.41 1.12 -8.80
N LEU A 46 9.71 1.34 -8.95
CA LEU A 46 10.69 1.35 -7.86
C LEU A 46 10.33 2.37 -6.76
N GLU A 47 9.57 3.42 -7.10
CA GLU A 47 9.05 4.37 -6.11
C GLU A 47 8.26 3.67 -5.00
N MET A 48 7.59 2.56 -5.32
CA MET A 48 6.69 1.86 -4.41
C MET A 48 7.42 1.10 -3.30
N VAL A 49 8.74 0.92 -3.36
CA VAL A 49 9.51 0.28 -2.28
C VAL A 49 9.32 1.07 -0.97
N VAL A 50 9.48 2.39 -1.04
CA VAL A 50 9.34 3.27 0.12
C VAL A 50 7.87 3.33 0.56
N SER A 51 6.94 3.38 -0.40
CA SER A 51 5.50 3.36 -0.12
C SER A 51 5.09 2.13 0.68
N VAL A 52 5.50 0.95 0.23
CA VAL A 52 5.24 -0.32 0.93
C VAL A 52 5.89 -0.31 2.31
N MET A 53 7.12 0.19 2.42
CA MET A 53 7.80 0.29 3.70
C MET A 53 7.01 1.14 4.71
N LEU A 54 6.60 2.34 4.29
CA LEU A 54 5.85 3.29 5.11
C LEU A 54 4.48 2.73 5.50
N MET A 55 3.77 2.13 4.55
CA MET A 55 2.48 1.50 4.78
C MET A 55 2.58 0.39 5.85
N VAL A 56 3.57 -0.50 5.74
CA VAL A 56 3.80 -1.58 6.73
C VAL A 56 4.15 -0.99 8.10
N LEU A 57 5.02 0.02 8.16
CA LEU A 57 5.38 0.68 9.41
C LEU A 57 4.16 1.32 10.09
N VAL A 58 3.30 2.01 9.35
CA VAL A 58 2.05 2.58 9.88
C VAL A 58 1.16 1.51 10.46
N ARG A 59 1.01 0.36 9.77
CA ARG A 59 0.22 -0.75 10.31
C ARG A 59 0.83 -1.35 11.58
N LEU A 60 2.15 -1.46 11.65
CA LEU A 60 2.85 -1.97 12.84
C LEU A 60 2.78 -0.99 14.03
N MET A 61 2.74 0.32 13.76
CA MET A 61 2.70 1.38 14.78
C MET A 61 1.30 1.60 15.35
N LEU A 62 0.26 1.56 14.52
CA LEU A 62 -1.12 1.74 14.96
C LEU A 62 -1.78 0.42 15.38
N ASP A 63 -1.38 -0.70 14.77
CA ASP A 63 -1.88 -2.06 14.98
C ASP A 63 -3.42 -2.21 15.08
N ARG A 64 -4.19 -1.36 14.38
CA ARG A 64 -5.66 -1.42 14.31
C ARG A 64 -6.16 -1.89 12.94
N PHE A 65 -7.26 -2.63 12.96
CA PHE A 65 -8.03 -2.91 11.74
C PHE A 65 -8.60 -1.60 11.18
N GLY A 66 -8.64 -1.48 9.86
CA GLY A 66 -8.97 -0.28 9.09
C GLY A 66 -7.77 0.56 8.70
N THR A 67 -6.60 0.43 9.34
CA THR A 67 -5.44 1.30 9.07
C THR A 67 -4.99 1.22 7.61
N LEU A 68 -4.83 0.01 7.05
CA LEU A 68 -4.36 -0.12 5.67
C LEU A 68 -5.45 0.20 4.64
N ILE A 69 -6.72 -0.03 4.97
CA ILE A 69 -7.86 0.38 4.14
C ILE A 69 -7.88 1.90 4.01
N CYS A 70 -7.79 2.61 5.13
CA CYS A 70 -7.73 4.07 5.15
C CYS A 70 -6.49 4.60 4.43
N PHE A 71 -5.34 3.91 4.56
CA PHE A 71 -4.09 4.33 3.92
C PHE A 71 -4.22 4.30 2.40
N GLU A 72 -4.68 3.17 1.85
CA GLU A 72 -4.89 2.99 0.42
C GLU A 72 -6.03 3.86 -0.12
N LEU A 73 -7.09 4.08 0.65
CA LEU A 73 -8.18 4.97 0.28
C LEU A 73 -7.68 6.43 0.20
N ALA A 74 -6.91 6.89 1.19
CA ALA A 74 -6.38 8.24 1.20
C ALA A 74 -5.40 8.44 0.03
N TRP A 75 -4.50 7.49 -0.20
CA TRP A 75 -3.61 7.50 -1.35
C TRP A 75 -4.37 7.48 -2.67
N GLY A 76 -5.36 6.59 -2.80
CA GLY A 76 -6.18 6.44 -4.01
C GLY A 76 -6.99 7.69 -4.35
N LEU A 77 -7.54 8.38 -3.34
CA LEU A 77 -8.24 9.65 -3.53
C LEU A 77 -7.28 10.76 -3.99
N LEU A 78 -6.12 10.88 -3.33
CA LEU A 78 -5.10 11.84 -3.74
C LEU A 78 -4.62 11.56 -5.18
N ALA A 79 -4.38 10.30 -5.52
CA ALA A 79 -3.98 9.88 -6.85
C ALA A 79 -5.07 10.11 -7.92
N ALA A 80 -6.34 9.95 -7.57
CA ALA A 80 -7.45 10.21 -8.48
C ALA A 80 -7.55 11.69 -8.86
N VAL A 81 -7.31 12.59 -7.91
CA VAL A 81 -7.43 14.04 -8.10
C VAL A 81 -6.16 14.65 -8.70
N LEU A 82 -4.99 14.32 -8.14
CA LEU A 82 -3.73 15.01 -8.44
C LEU A 82 -2.88 14.29 -9.49
N MET A 83 -3.18 13.03 -9.79
CA MET A 83 -2.43 12.24 -10.76
C MET A 83 -3.36 11.45 -11.70
N PRO A 84 -4.22 12.09 -12.51
CA PRO A 84 -5.28 11.42 -13.25
C PRO A 84 -4.80 10.31 -14.20
N ALA A 85 -3.58 10.41 -14.76
CA ALA A 85 -2.99 9.40 -15.65
C ALA A 85 -2.10 8.33 -14.95
N ALA A 86 -1.75 8.50 -13.67
CA ALA A 86 -0.80 7.60 -13.01
C ALA A 86 -1.35 6.16 -12.87
N GLY A 87 -0.53 5.15 -13.16
CA GLY A 87 -0.90 3.74 -12.98
C GLY A 87 -1.80 3.16 -14.07
N GLY A 88 -2.00 3.86 -15.20
CA GLY A 88 -2.70 3.33 -16.38
C GLY A 88 -4.20 3.10 -16.19
N GLN A 89 -4.82 3.73 -15.19
CA GLN A 89 -6.27 3.81 -15.00
C GLN A 89 -6.68 5.28 -14.92
N PRO A 90 -7.86 5.66 -15.42
CA PRO A 90 -8.30 7.06 -15.35
C PRO A 90 -8.96 7.37 -14.00
N GLY A 91 -8.53 8.48 -13.38
CA GLY A 91 -9.21 9.13 -12.25
C GLY A 91 -9.60 8.17 -11.12
N PHE A 92 -10.89 8.16 -10.76
CA PHE A 92 -11.44 7.40 -9.64
C PHE A 92 -11.46 5.88 -9.85
N MET A 93 -11.24 5.36 -11.06
CA MET A 93 -11.15 3.91 -11.29
C MET A 93 -9.98 3.27 -10.54
N LYS A 94 -9.00 4.06 -10.12
CA LYS A 94 -7.87 3.63 -9.26
C LYS A 94 -8.30 3.23 -7.86
N LEU A 95 -9.45 3.71 -7.39
CA LEU A 95 -9.98 3.33 -6.08
C LEU A 95 -10.31 1.85 -6.02
N ILE A 96 -10.69 1.22 -7.13
CA ILE A 96 -11.02 -0.20 -7.17
C ILE A 96 -9.79 -1.06 -6.77
N PRO A 97 -8.65 -0.99 -7.49
CA PRO A 97 -7.47 -1.74 -7.09
C PRO A 97 -6.92 -1.30 -5.73
N ALA A 98 -6.92 0.01 -5.41
CA ALA A 98 -6.43 0.51 -4.13
C ALA A 98 -7.23 -0.06 -2.94
N LEU A 99 -8.56 -0.01 -3.00
CA LEU A 99 -9.42 -0.57 -1.97
C LEU A 99 -9.30 -2.09 -1.88
N THR A 100 -9.20 -2.76 -3.03
CA THR A 100 -9.01 -4.21 -3.07
C THR A 100 -7.72 -4.59 -2.34
N GLN A 101 -6.62 -3.87 -2.59
CA GLN A 101 -5.35 -4.07 -1.90
C GLN A 101 -5.46 -3.73 -0.41
N GLY A 102 -6.00 -2.56 -0.06
CA GLY A 102 -6.13 -2.13 1.34
C GLY A 102 -6.93 -3.11 2.19
N VAL A 103 -8.04 -3.64 1.66
CA VAL A 103 -8.86 -4.64 2.34
C VAL A 103 -8.10 -5.95 2.51
N VAL A 104 -7.45 -6.45 1.45
CA VAL A 104 -6.66 -7.69 1.52
C VAL A 104 -5.53 -7.54 2.53
N PHE A 105 -4.77 -6.45 2.46
CA PHE A 105 -3.65 -6.21 3.37
C PHE A 105 -4.14 -6.22 4.81
N ASP A 106 -5.20 -5.48 5.10
CA ASP A 106 -5.66 -5.29 6.47
C ASP A 106 -6.31 -6.54 7.07
N LEU A 107 -7.06 -7.30 6.26
CA LEU A 107 -7.60 -8.60 6.64
C LEU A 107 -6.48 -9.59 6.95
N LEU A 108 -5.50 -9.75 6.06
CA LEU A 108 -4.40 -10.69 6.26
C LEU A 108 -3.52 -10.30 7.45
N PHE A 109 -3.24 -9.01 7.64
CA PHE A 109 -2.51 -8.53 8.83
C PHE A 109 -3.24 -8.84 10.14
N SER A 110 -4.57 -8.81 10.13
CA SER A 110 -5.39 -9.05 11.32
C SER A 110 -5.57 -10.54 11.59
N LEU A 111 -5.86 -11.33 10.55
CA LEU A 111 -6.06 -12.78 10.66
C LEU A 111 -4.77 -13.51 11.08
N LEU A 112 -3.62 -13.05 10.61
CA LEU A 112 -2.33 -13.68 10.90
C LEU A 112 -1.64 -13.14 12.15
N LEU A 113 -2.24 -12.16 12.86
CA LEU A 113 -1.68 -11.55 14.05
C LEU A 113 -1.31 -12.59 15.13
N THR A 114 -2.19 -13.54 15.38
CA THR A 114 -2.02 -14.56 16.43
C THR A 114 -1.11 -15.72 16.01
N ARG A 115 -1.10 -16.10 14.73
CA ARG A 115 -0.33 -17.25 14.24
C ARG A 115 1.09 -16.90 13.80
N MET A 116 1.29 -15.71 13.20
CA MET A 116 2.56 -15.30 12.61
C MET A 116 2.79 -13.79 12.79
N PRO A 117 3.09 -13.30 14.01
CA PRO A 117 3.13 -11.87 14.31
C PRO A 117 4.15 -11.07 13.48
N VAL A 118 5.26 -11.73 13.10
CA VAL A 118 6.31 -11.13 12.24
C VAL A 118 6.10 -11.52 10.76
N GLY A 119 5.73 -12.77 10.48
CA GLY A 119 5.52 -13.28 9.13
C GLY A 119 4.29 -12.71 8.42
N ARG A 120 3.30 -12.20 9.17
CA ARG A 120 2.08 -11.59 8.62
C ARG A 120 2.34 -10.46 7.65
N ALA A 121 3.40 -9.67 7.88
CA ALA A 121 3.75 -8.56 7.00
C ALA A 121 4.13 -9.05 5.61
N TYR A 122 4.93 -10.11 5.51
CA TYR A 122 5.28 -10.70 4.23
C TYR A 122 4.07 -11.31 3.54
N VAL A 123 3.28 -12.13 4.25
CA VAL A 123 2.14 -12.82 3.65
C VAL A 123 1.09 -11.81 3.16
N ALA A 124 0.72 -10.84 4.00
CA ALA A 124 -0.28 -9.84 3.64
C ALA A 124 0.15 -9.03 2.42
N ILE A 125 1.37 -8.50 2.44
CA ILE A 125 1.86 -7.60 1.41
C ILE A 125 2.18 -8.33 0.10
N LEU A 126 2.70 -9.55 0.14
CA LEU A 126 2.93 -10.33 -1.09
C LEU A 126 1.59 -10.74 -1.73
N VAL A 127 0.62 -11.20 -0.94
CA VAL A 127 -0.70 -11.60 -1.46
C VAL A 127 -1.44 -10.39 -2.02
N GLY A 128 -1.51 -9.27 -1.29
CA GLY A 128 -2.12 -8.05 -1.83
C GLY A 128 -1.29 -7.40 -2.95
N GLY A 129 0.02 -7.63 -2.99
CA GLY A 129 0.92 -7.24 -4.08
C GLY A 129 0.67 -8.00 -5.38
N ILE A 130 0.11 -9.22 -5.32
CA ILE A 130 -0.38 -9.96 -6.49
C ILE A 130 -1.79 -9.47 -6.85
N LEU A 131 -2.68 -9.36 -5.86
CA LEU A 131 -4.09 -9.01 -6.10
C LEU A 131 -4.29 -7.60 -6.64
N GLY A 132 -3.42 -6.65 -6.30
CA GLY A 132 -3.46 -5.29 -6.86
C GLY A 132 -3.33 -5.23 -8.37
N PRO A 133 -2.21 -5.70 -8.96
CA PRO A 133 -2.06 -5.81 -10.41
C PRO A 133 -3.18 -6.63 -11.07
N CYS A 134 -3.67 -7.70 -10.44
CA CYS A 134 -4.81 -8.46 -10.95
C CYS A 134 -6.09 -7.60 -11.03
N ALA A 135 -6.47 -6.92 -9.94
CA ALA A 135 -7.63 -6.03 -9.91
C ALA A 135 -7.47 -4.88 -10.91
N ALA A 136 -6.27 -4.31 -10.98
CA ALA A 136 -5.91 -3.28 -11.93
C ALA A 136 -6.08 -3.74 -13.39
N MET A 137 -5.72 -4.98 -13.67
CA MET A 137 -5.83 -5.58 -15.00
C MET A 137 -7.28 -5.87 -15.38
N VAL A 138 -8.08 -6.39 -14.45
CA VAL A 138 -9.52 -6.61 -14.65
C VAL A 138 -10.21 -5.29 -15.03
N VAL A 139 -9.87 -4.20 -14.34
CA VAL A 139 -10.39 -2.86 -14.68
C VAL A 139 -9.97 -2.46 -16.10
N ARG A 140 -8.69 -2.62 -16.48
CA ARG A 140 -8.21 -2.26 -17.82
C ARG A 140 -8.91 -3.05 -18.92
N VAL A 141 -9.10 -4.36 -18.74
CA VAL A 141 -9.83 -5.20 -19.69
C VAL A 141 -11.29 -4.78 -19.79
N ALA A 142 -11.94 -4.49 -18.66
CA ALA A 142 -13.32 -3.99 -18.62
C ALA A 142 -13.48 -2.62 -19.33
N MET A 143 -12.42 -1.81 -19.36
CA MET A 143 -12.37 -0.53 -20.09
C MET A 143 -11.98 -0.67 -21.57
N GLY A 144 -11.88 -1.89 -22.10
CA GLY A 144 -11.66 -2.16 -23.52
C GLY A 144 -10.20 -2.41 -23.93
N MET A 145 -9.27 -2.59 -22.98
CA MET A 145 -7.90 -2.99 -23.31
C MET A 145 -7.90 -4.42 -23.89
N PRO A 146 -7.32 -4.65 -25.09
CA PRO A 146 -7.34 -5.95 -25.73
C PRO A 146 -6.47 -6.96 -24.98
N TRP A 147 -7.01 -8.16 -24.75
CA TRP A 147 -6.29 -9.28 -24.11
C TRP A 147 -5.35 -10.00 -25.10
N ALA A 148 -4.41 -9.25 -25.66
CA ALA A 148 -3.40 -9.74 -26.59
C ALA A 148 -2.15 -10.27 -25.88
N THR A 149 -1.28 -10.97 -26.61
CA THR A 149 -0.02 -11.53 -26.09
C THR A 149 0.87 -10.46 -25.43
N ALA A 150 0.97 -9.26 -26.02
CA ALA A 150 1.72 -8.16 -25.44
C ALA A 150 1.16 -7.74 -24.06
N THR A 151 -0.16 -7.63 -23.96
CA THR A 151 -0.89 -7.31 -22.73
C THR A 151 -0.64 -8.34 -21.62
N GLN A 152 -0.61 -9.64 -21.98
CA GLN A 152 -0.29 -10.73 -21.05
C GLN A 152 1.17 -10.69 -20.56
N VAL A 153 2.11 -10.39 -21.46
CA VAL A 153 3.54 -10.28 -21.11
C VAL A 153 3.76 -9.10 -20.15
N PHE A 154 3.21 -7.92 -20.45
CA PHE A 154 3.30 -6.76 -19.55
C PHE A 154 2.65 -7.02 -18.19
N PHE A 155 1.52 -7.73 -18.17
CA PHE A 155 0.90 -8.17 -16.92
C PHE A 155 1.81 -9.10 -16.11
N GLY A 156 2.45 -10.09 -16.75
CA GLY A 156 3.42 -10.97 -16.11
C GLY A 156 4.63 -10.23 -15.53
N ILE A 157 5.19 -9.28 -16.28
CA ILE A 157 6.28 -8.41 -15.81
C ILE A 157 5.81 -7.57 -14.60
N SER A 158 4.60 -7.02 -14.67
CA SER A 158 4.02 -6.25 -13.57
C SER A 158 3.82 -7.09 -12.30
N LEU A 159 3.42 -8.35 -12.42
CA LEU A 159 3.30 -9.25 -11.27
C LEU A 159 4.67 -9.54 -10.64
N LEU A 160 5.67 -9.87 -11.46
CA LEU A 160 7.02 -10.19 -10.98
C LEU A 160 7.66 -8.98 -10.29
N THR A 161 7.60 -7.81 -10.93
CA THR A 161 8.14 -6.57 -10.35
C THR A 161 7.40 -6.18 -9.08
N SER A 162 6.07 -6.32 -9.05
CA SER A 162 5.28 -6.10 -7.84
C SER A 162 5.74 -6.98 -6.68
N LEU A 163 5.96 -8.27 -6.91
CA LEU A 163 6.45 -9.19 -5.89
C LEU A 163 7.82 -8.78 -5.34
N VAL A 164 8.75 -8.44 -6.22
CA VAL A 164 10.11 -8.01 -5.82
C VAL A 164 10.03 -6.73 -4.99
N ILE A 165 9.28 -5.73 -5.44
CA ILE A 165 9.14 -4.45 -4.76
C ILE A 165 8.46 -4.62 -3.39
N ASN A 166 7.37 -5.38 -3.35
CA ASN A 166 6.63 -5.66 -2.11
C ASN A 166 7.49 -6.44 -1.11
N GLY A 167 8.20 -7.47 -1.56
CA GLY A 167 9.12 -8.25 -0.73
C GLY A 167 10.24 -7.39 -0.13
N PHE A 168 10.86 -6.53 -0.96
CA PHE A 168 11.93 -5.63 -0.51
C PHE A 168 11.40 -4.53 0.42
N GLY A 169 10.23 -3.96 0.13
CA GLY A 169 9.58 -2.96 0.97
C GLY A 169 9.25 -3.51 2.37
N VAL A 170 8.72 -4.73 2.46
CA VAL A 170 8.48 -5.40 3.75
C VAL A 170 9.78 -5.67 4.49
N TYR A 171 10.82 -6.15 3.78
CA TYR A 171 12.12 -6.37 4.39
C TYR A 171 12.68 -5.10 5.04
N LEU A 172 12.69 -3.98 4.30
CA LEU A 172 13.11 -2.69 4.83
C LEU A 172 12.24 -2.25 6.01
N ALA A 173 10.91 -2.40 5.92
CA ALA A 173 9.99 -2.05 7.00
C ALA A 173 10.33 -2.80 8.29
N LEU A 174 10.60 -4.10 8.19
CA LEU A 174 10.94 -4.92 9.35
C LEU A 174 12.32 -4.59 9.92
N VAL A 175 13.30 -4.25 9.07
CA VAL A 175 14.62 -3.78 9.53
C VAL A 175 14.50 -2.47 10.31
N VAL A 176 13.73 -1.51 9.79
CA VAL A 176 13.45 -0.24 10.47
C VAL A 176 12.67 -0.49 11.76
N TRP A 177 11.62 -1.32 11.69
CA TRP A 177 10.77 -1.67 12.83
C TRP A 177 11.59 -2.23 14.00
N LYS A 178 12.52 -3.15 13.74
CA LYS A 178 13.40 -3.71 14.78
C LYS A 178 14.21 -2.65 15.52
N ARG A 179 14.52 -1.51 14.88
CA ARG A 179 15.28 -0.42 15.48
C ARG A 179 14.41 0.57 16.25
N ILE A 180 13.17 0.79 15.79
CA ILE A 180 12.29 1.83 16.37
C ILE A 180 11.26 1.28 17.36
N SER A 181 10.99 -0.03 17.36
CA SER A 181 9.90 -0.63 18.15
C SER A 181 10.00 -0.40 19.65
N GLY A 182 11.22 -0.22 20.18
CA GLY A 182 11.48 0.05 21.59
C GLY A 182 11.35 1.53 22.00
N LEU A 183 11.09 2.44 21.07
CA LEU A 183 10.99 3.86 21.38
C LEU A 183 9.69 4.20 22.11
N HIS A 184 9.77 5.12 23.07
CA HIS A 184 8.61 5.55 23.86
C HIS A 184 7.48 6.13 22.99
N ILE A 185 7.84 6.84 21.91
CA ILE A 185 6.87 7.40 20.97
C ILE A 185 6.06 6.31 20.24
N VAL A 186 6.67 5.15 19.98
CA VAL A 186 5.99 4.00 19.37
C VAL A 186 5.04 3.34 20.36
N ALA A 187 5.44 3.25 21.63
CA ALA A 187 4.57 2.75 22.69
C ALA A 187 3.32 3.63 22.84
N MET A 188 3.45 4.95 22.76
CA MET A 188 2.32 5.88 22.79
C MET A 188 1.35 5.68 21.61
N LEU A 189 1.88 5.43 20.40
CA LEU A 189 1.06 5.22 19.19
C LEU A 189 0.34 3.87 19.17
N ARG A 190 0.86 2.87 19.88
CA ARG A 190 0.23 1.54 20.03
C ARG A 190 -0.84 1.47 21.10
N LEU A 191 -1.02 2.53 21.90
CA LEU A 191 -2.02 2.51 22.96
C LEU A 191 -3.42 2.28 22.36
N PRO A 192 -4.21 1.35 22.94
CA PRO A 192 -5.54 1.04 22.45
C PRO A 192 -6.46 2.23 22.69
#